data_AF-A0A8D0HB74-F1
#
_entry.id   AF-A0A8D0HB74-F1
#
_cell.length_a   1.000
_cell.length_b   1.000
_cell.length_c   1.000
_cell.angle_alpha   90.00
_cell.angle_beta   90.00
_cell.angle_gamma   90.00
#
_symmetry.space_group_name_H-M   'P 1'
#
loop_
_entity.id
_entity.type
_entity.pdbx_description
1 polymer ?
#
loop_
_entity_poly.entity_id
_entity_poly.type
_entity_poly.pdbx_seq_one_letter_code
_entity_poly.pdbx_strand_id
1 'polypeptide(L)'
;MGSLALIPDGKAECEELQSVMDGMPFSSAHEALTPGHLKKAKLIFFFARYPSSALLKTYFLDVQFNRCITSQLIKWFSNFREFYYIQIEKFARQAILEGVADPSDLMVSRDSELFRTLNMHYNKGNDFEVRLSSAVMEFS
;
A
#
# COMPACT_ATOMS: atom_id res chain seq x y z
N MET A 1 -53.04 -26.78 -19.49
CA MET A 1 -52.01 -27.85 -19.61
C MET A 1 -50.73 -27.18 -20.05
N GLY A 2 -49.79 -27.00 -19.12
CA GLY A 2 -48.52 -26.29 -19.37
C GLY A 2 -47.43 -27.22 -19.88
N SER A 3 -46.36 -26.63 -20.41
CA SER A 3 -44.99 -27.08 -20.16
C SER A 3 -44.01 -26.00 -20.64
N LEU A 4 -43.27 -25.40 -19.71
CA LEU A 4 -42.12 -24.55 -19.98
C LEU A 4 -41.05 -25.00 -18.98
N ALA A 5 -39.97 -25.60 -19.50
CA ALA A 5 -38.92 -26.19 -18.70
C ALA A 5 -38.12 -25.10 -17.98
N LEU A 6 -38.14 -25.16 -16.65
CA LEU A 6 -37.37 -24.31 -15.74
C LEU A 6 -36.06 -25.05 -15.40
N ILE A 7 -34.91 -24.43 -15.66
CA ILE A 7 -33.61 -24.92 -15.17
C ILE A 7 -33.45 -24.51 -13.70
N PRO A 8 -33.09 -25.44 -12.79
CA PRO A 8 -33.05 -25.15 -11.37
C PRO A 8 -31.77 -24.43 -10.91
N ASP A 9 -32.04 -23.59 -9.91
CA ASP A 9 -31.22 -22.84 -8.97
C ASP A 9 -30.03 -23.64 -8.39
N GLY A 10 -28.81 -23.13 -8.60
CA GLY A 10 -27.59 -23.63 -7.98
C GLY A 10 -27.34 -22.96 -6.64
N LYS A 11 -28.03 -23.39 -5.58
CA LYS A 11 -27.65 -23.09 -4.19
C LYS A 11 -26.40 -23.89 -3.83
N ALA A 12 -25.27 -23.20 -3.65
CA ALA A 12 -24.13 -23.73 -2.93
C ALA A 12 -24.36 -23.47 -1.43
N GLU A 13 -24.93 -24.45 -0.74
CA GLU A 13 -24.93 -24.54 0.71
C GLU A 13 -23.47 -24.80 1.16
N CYS A 14 -22.86 -23.83 1.83
CA CYS A 14 -21.59 -24.04 2.53
C CYS A 14 -21.94 -24.30 4.00
N GLU A 15 -21.72 -25.54 4.38
CA GLU A 15 -22.08 -26.16 5.65
C GLU A 15 -21.72 -25.32 6.88
N GLU A 16 -22.73 -25.16 7.73
CA GLU A 16 -22.71 -24.60 9.06
C GLU A 16 -22.23 -25.66 10.05
N LEU A 17 -21.00 -25.56 10.56
CA LEU A 17 -20.59 -26.15 11.85
C LEU A 17 -19.35 -25.46 12.43
N GLN A 18 -19.54 -24.53 13.36
CA GLN A 18 -18.71 -24.38 14.58
C GLN A 18 -19.39 -23.37 15.51
N SER A 19 -20.27 -23.85 16.40
CA SER A 19 -19.99 -24.12 17.81
C SER A 19 -19.52 -22.88 18.60
N VAL A 20 -20.47 -22.32 19.35
CA VAL A 20 -20.30 -21.60 20.62
C VAL A 20 -18.97 -21.88 21.32
N MET A 21 -18.16 -20.84 21.50
CA MET A 21 -17.22 -20.76 22.63
C MET A 21 -17.16 -19.31 23.11
N ASP A 22 -17.79 -19.10 24.26
CA ASP A 22 -17.87 -17.86 25.02
C ASP A 22 -16.59 -17.69 25.86
N GLY A 23 -16.14 -16.44 26.04
CA GLY A 23 -15.22 -16.04 27.10
C GLY A 23 -13.77 -16.55 27.07
N MET A 24 -12.90 -15.94 26.26
CA MET A 24 -11.52 -15.69 26.68
C MET A 24 -11.03 -14.32 26.18
N PRO A 25 -10.21 -13.58 26.96
CA PRO A 25 -9.62 -12.35 26.47
C PRO A 25 -8.66 -12.74 25.36
N PHE A 26 -9.06 -12.42 24.12
CA PHE A 26 -8.15 -12.46 22.97
C PHE A 26 -6.89 -11.71 23.39
N SER A 27 -5.82 -12.46 23.59
CA SER A 27 -4.51 -11.90 23.89
C SER A 27 -4.01 -11.25 22.61
N SER A 28 -4.46 -10.00 22.40
CA SER A 28 -4.26 -9.13 21.24
C SER A 28 -2.82 -8.63 21.07
N ALA A 29 -1.85 -9.33 21.66
CA ALA A 29 -0.46 -8.89 21.71
C ALA A 29 0.39 -9.38 20.52
N HIS A 30 -0.03 -10.43 19.80
CA HIS A 30 0.73 -11.01 18.68
C HIS A 30 0.12 -10.76 17.29
N GLU A 31 -1.05 -10.14 17.21
CA GLU A 31 -1.81 -9.99 15.95
C GLU A 31 -1.72 -8.58 15.34
N ALA A 32 -1.03 -7.64 15.96
CA ALA A 32 -0.99 -6.26 15.51
C ALA A 32 0.25 -5.95 14.65
N LEU A 33 0.07 -5.20 13.57
CA LEU A 33 1.20 -4.69 12.79
C LEU A 33 2.04 -3.73 13.64
N THR A 34 3.34 -3.94 13.67
CA THR A 34 4.28 -3.12 14.44
C THR A 34 4.72 -1.88 13.66
N PRO A 35 5.34 -0.88 14.33
CA PRO A 35 6.04 0.20 13.64
C PRO A 35 7.14 -0.31 12.68
N GLY A 36 7.75 -1.45 12.99
CA GLY A 36 8.70 -2.13 12.10
C GLY A 36 8.05 -2.60 10.80
N HIS A 37 6.83 -3.16 10.86
CA HIS A 37 6.07 -3.54 9.66
C HIS A 37 5.69 -2.31 8.83
N LEU A 38 5.34 -1.19 9.47
CA LEU A 38 5.07 0.06 8.77
C LEU A 38 6.31 0.57 8.03
N LYS A 39 7.49 0.53 8.68
CA LYS A 39 8.76 0.89 8.05
C LYS A 39 9.06 -0.01 6.84
N LYS A 40 8.86 -1.32 6.96
CA LYS A 40 9.01 -2.27 5.86
C LYS A 40 8.02 -2.02 4.72
N ALA A 41 6.76 -1.70 5.02
CA ALA A 41 5.74 -1.36 4.02
C ALA A 41 6.13 -0.10 3.23
N LYS A 42 6.67 0.93 3.90
CA LYS A 42 7.21 2.12 3.23
C LYS A 42 8.38 1.79 2.29
N LEU A 43 9.21 0.81 2.63
CA LEU A 43 10.26 0.34 1.73
C LEU A 43 9.70 -0.37 0.51
N ILE A 44 8.77 -1.31 0.72
CA ILE A 44 8.09 -2.01 -0.38
C ILE A 44 7.43 -0.99 -1.32
N PHE A 45 6.86 0.09 -0.79
CA PHE A 45 6.24 1.15 -1.59
C PHE A 45 7.18 1.81 -2.60
N PHE A 46 8.49 1.87 -2.33
CA PHE A 46 9.45 2.39 -3.32
C PHE A 46 9.63 1.48 -4.54
N PHE A 47 9.38 0.17 -4.38
CA PHE A 47 9.51 -0.81 -5.46
C PHE A 47 8.17 -1.24 -6.06
N ALA A 48 7.07 -1.13 -5.28
CA ALA A 48 5.74 -1.53 -5.70
C ALA A 48 4.68 -0.58 -5.11
N ARG A 49 4.06 0.24 -5.97
CA ARG A 49 2.97 1.15 -5.57
C ARG A 49 1.64 0.42 -5.30
N TYR A 50 1.45 -0.73 -5.94
CA TYR A 50 0.27 -1.60 -5.84
C TYR A 50 0.70 -3.05 -5.56
N PRO A 51 1.22 -3.35 -4.36
CA PRO A 51 1.65 -4.71 -4.04
C PRO A 51 0.45 -5.65 -3.97
N SER A 52 0.58 -6.84 -4.56
CA SER A 52 -0.44 -7.89 -4.43
C SER A 52 -0.41 -8.51 -3.03
N SER A 53 -1.49 -9.20 -2.66
CA SER A 53 -1.56 -9.95 -1.40
C SER A 53 -0.46 -11.03 -1.31
N ALA A 54 -0.12 -11.68 -2.43
CA ALA A 54 0.97 -12.66 -2.52
C ALA A 54 2.34 -12.01 -2.26
N LEU A 55 2.57 -10.82 -2.81
CA LEU A 55 3.81 -10.06 -2.59
C LEU A 55 3.96 -9.69 -1.10
N LEU A 56 2.89 -9.19 -0.49
CA LEU A 56 2.89 -8.85 0.94
C LEU A 56 3.18 -10.08 1.82
N LYS A 57 2.54 -11.22 1.53
CA LYS A 57 2.78 -12.48 2.28
C LYS A 57 4.23 -12.94 2.19
N THR A 58 4.89 -12.73 1.05
CA THR A 58 6.29 -13.10 0.85
C THR A 58 7.24 -12.20 1.64
N TYR A 59 6.92 -10.90 1.76
CA TYR A 59 7.76 -9.96 2.51
C TYR A 59 7.46 -9.93 4.02
N PHE A 60 6.24 -10.21 4.47
CA PHE A 60 5.86 -10.21 5.88
C PHE A 60 5.72 -11.64 6.42
N LEU A 61 6.83 -12.37 6.47
CA LEU A 61 6.88 -13.78 6.90
C LEU A 61 6.53 -13.97 8.39
N ASP A 62 6.73 -12.92 9.18
CA ASP A 62 6.48 -12.84 10.62
C ASP A 62 5.03 -12.39 10.96
N VAL A 63 4.21 -12.13 9.93
CA VAL A 63 2.84 -11.66 10.10
C VAL A 63 1.84 -12.76 9.76
N GLN A 64 0.94 -13.06 10.69
CA GLN A 64 -0.22 -13.88 10.40
C GLN A 64 -1.30 -13.03 9.70
N PHE A 65 -1.51 -13.30 8.41
CA PHE A 65 -2.47 -12.55 7.62
C PHE A 65 -3.91 -12.91 7.98
N ASN A 66 -4.62 -11.95 8.57
CA ASN A 66 -6.06 -11.99 8.78
C ASN A 66 -6.75 -10.82 8.05
N ARG A 67 -8.09 -10.77 8.13
CA ARG A 67 -8.89 -9.72 7.46
C ARG A 67 -8.56 -8.31 7.95
N CYS A 68 -8.31 -8.14 9.25
CA CYS A 68 -7.97 -6.85 9.85
C CYS A 68 -6.59 -6.37 9.37
N ILE A 69 -5.59 -7.25 9.38
CA ILE A 69 -4.22 -6.96 8.94
C ILE A 69 -4.17 -6.64 7.44
N THR A 70 -4.89 -7.42 6.63
CA THR A 70 -4.98 -7.16 5.18
C THR A 70 -5.58 -5.79 4.92
N SER A 71 -6.68 -5.45 5.60
CA SER A 71 -7.30 -4.13 5.50
C SER A 71 -6.37 -3.00 5.95
N GLN A 72 -5.60 -3.22 7.02
CA GLN A 72 -4.65 -2.24 7.54
C GLN A 72 -3.49 -1.98 6.58
N LEU A 73 -2.94 -3.03 5.95
CA LEU A 73 -1.92 -2.90 4.91
C LEU A 73 -2.47 -2.16 3.70
N ILE A 74 -3.67 -2.52 3.22
CA ILE A 74 -4.31 -1.81 2.11
C ILE A 74 -4.47 -0.32 2.44
N LYS A 75 -4.95 0.00 3.65
CA LYS A 75 -5.07 1.40 4.11
C LYS A 75 -3.71 2.12 4.12
N TRP A 76 -2.65 1.48 4.61
CA TRP A 76 -1.31 2.07 4.57
C TRP A 76 -0.86 2.38 3.14
N PHE A 77 -0.99 1.42 2.21
CA PHE A 77 -0.59 1.63 0.82
C PHE A 77 -1.46 2.69 0.12
N SER A 78 -2.74 2.78 0.45
CA SER A 78 -3.60 3.87 -0.03
C SER A 78 -3.11 5.23 0.47
N ASN A 79 -2.83 5.37 1.77
CA ASN A 79 -2.29 6.62 2.33
C ASN A 79 -0.93 6.97 1.73
N PHE A 80 -0.07 5.98 1.48
CA PHE A 80 1.21 6.21 0.83
C PHE A 80 1.04 6.74 -0.59
N ARG A 81 0.13 6.16 -1.38
CA ARG A 81 -0.16 6.67 -2.72
C ARG A 81 -0.74 8.07 -2.69
N GLU A 82 -1.71 8.32 -1.82
CA GLU A 82 -2.33 9.64 -1.68
C GLU A 82 -1.27 10.71 -1.38
N PHE A 83 -0.44 10.49 -0.38
CA PHE A 83 0.65 11.43 -0.07
C PHE A 83 1.60 11.62 -1.26
N TYR A 84 2.02 10.53 -1.92
CA TYR A 84 2.90 10.58 -3.07
C TYR A 84 2.31 11.43 -4.20
N TYR A 85 1.08 11.15 -4.62
CA TYR A 85 0.44 11.86 -5.72
C TYR A 85 0.16 13.32 -5.38
N ILE A 86 -0.21 13.64 -4.13
CA ILE A 86 -0.36 15.03 -3.68
C ILE A 86 0.97 15.78 -3.81
N GLN A 87 2.10 15.18 -3.40
CA GLN A 87 3.40 15.84 -3.50
C GLN A 87 3.86 16.02 -4.96
N ILE A 88 3.66 15.00 -5.79
CA ILE A 88 3.99 15.07 -7.22
C ILE A 88 3.14 16.12 -7.92
N GLU A 89 1.84 16.17 -7.65
CA GLU A 89 0.93 17.19 -8.22
C GLU A 89 1.32 18.60 -7.78
N LYS A 90 1.60 18.79 -6.47
CA LYS A 90 2.07 20.07 -5.94
C LYS A 90 3.33 20.53 -6.66
N PHE A 91 4.30 19.63 -6.85
CA PHE A 91 5.55 19.93 -7.55
C PHE A 91 5.33 20.27 -9.02
N ALA A 92 4.53 19.48 -9.75
CA ALA A 92 4.23 19.73 -11.15
C ALA A 92 3.51 21.07 -11.36
N ARG A 93 2.52 21.39 -10.52
CA ARG A 93 1.82 22.69 -10.57
C ARG A 93 2.77 23.85 -10.29
N GLN A 94 3.68 23.70 -9.33
CA GLN A 94 4.67 24.72 -9.00
C GLN A 94 5.62 24.99 -10.17
N ALA A 95 6.11 23.94 -10.84
CA ALA A 95 6.98 24.08 -12.00
C ALA A 95 6.27 24.79 -13.18
N ILE A 96 4.99 24.48 -13.41
CA ILE A 96 4.17 25.19 -14.41
C ILE A 96 4.04 26.69 -14.08
N LEU A 97 3.83 27.04 -12.80
CA LEU A 97 3.76 28.44 -12.36
C LEU A 97 5.10 29.18 -12.52
N GLU A 98 6.21 28.46 -12.37
CA GLU A 98 7.57 28.97 -12.58
C GLU A 98 7.95 29.06 -14.06
N GLY A 99 7.05 28.67 -14.97
CA GLY A 99 7.23 28.79 -16.41
C GLY A 99 7.96 27.62 -17.06
N VAL A 100 8.10 26.49 -16.37
CA VAL A 100 8.64 25.24 -16.97
C VAL A 100 7.59 24.68 -17.93
N ALA A 101 7.83 24.89 -19.23
CA ALA A 101 6.92 24.44 -20.29
C ALA A 101 7.23 23.00 -20.76
N ASP A 102 8.49 22.58 -20.66
CA ASP A 102 8.95 21.28 -21.13
C ASP A 102 9.07 20.26 -19.98
N PRO A 103 8.39 19.10 -20.04
CA PRO A 103 8.51 18.04 -19.03
C PRO A 103 9.94 17.52 -18.87
N SER A 104 10.77 17.65 -19.90
CA SER A 104 12.18 17.26 -19.93
C SER A 104 13.04 18.07 -18.95
N ASP A 105 12.62 19.30 -18.66
CA ASP A 105 13.31 20.21 -17.73
C ASP A 105 12.87 19.99 -16.28
N LEU A 106 11.87 19.13 -16.05
CA LEU A 106 11.34 18.77 -14.74
C LEU A 106 12.28 17.78 -14.02
N MET A 107 13.49 18.23 -13.70
CA MET A 107 14.49 17.38 -13.06
C MET A 107 14.32 17.37 -11.53
N VAL A 108 13.97 16.20 -10.97
CA VAL A 108 13.90 16.00 -9.52
C VAL A 108 15.29 15.64 -8.99
N SER A 109 16.08 16.67 -8.67
CA SER A 109 17.39 16.51 -8.04
C SER A 109 17.29 16.19 -6.55
N ARG A 110 18.39 15.72 -5.92
CA ARG A 110 18.42 15.33 -4.49
C ARG A 110 18.21 16.51 -3.52
N ASP A 111 18.42 17.72 -4.00
CA ASP A 111 18.21 19.00 -3.32
C ASP A 111 16.79 19.56 -3.54
N SER A 112 15.98 18.94 -4.41
CA SER A 112 14.60 19.37 -4.64
C SER A 112 13.73 19.23 -3.38
N GLU A 113 12.78 20.15 -3.21
CA GLU A 113 11.83 20.11 -2.10
C GLU A 113 11.00 18.82 -2.12
N LEU A 114 10.63 18.34 -3.32
CA LEU A 114 9.92 17.08 -3.51
C LEU A 114 10.71 15.91 -2.92
N PHE A 115 11.99 15.78 -3.28
CA PHE A 115 12.85 14.72 -2.76
C PHE A 115 12.96 14.78 -1.24
N ARG A 116 13.21 15.97 -0.67
CA ARG A 116 13.33 16.15 0.78
C ARG A 116 12.03 15.77 1.50
N THR A 117 10.89 16.17 0.97
CA THR A 117 9.56 15.90 1.55
C THR A 117 9.23 14.41 1.51
N LEU A 118 9.47 13.75 0.38
CA LEU A 118 9.29 12.30 0.25
C LEU A 118 10.27 11.54 1.16
N ASN A 119 11.55 11.90 1.17
CA ASN A 119 12.56 11.23 1.99
C ASN A 119 12.24 11.37 3.49
N MET A 120 11.81 12.54 3.96
CA MET A 120 11.41 12.74 5.35
C MET A 120 10.17 11.89 5.73
N HIS A 121 9.23 11.72 4.80
CA HIS A 121 8.01 10.95 5.05
C HIS A 121 8.26 9.44 5.08
N TYR A 122 9.02 8.92 4.10
CA TYR A 122 9.21 7.47 3.94
C TYR A 122 10.47 6.94 4.64
N ASN A 123 11.49 7.78 4.87
CA ASN A 123 12.80 7.42 5.39
C ASN A 123 13.23 8.32 6.57
N LYS A 124 12.33 8.54 7.53
CA LYS A 124 12.50 9.47 8.67
C LYS A 124 13.75 9.22 9.55
N GLY A 125 14.40 8.06 9.44
CA GLY A 125 15.65 7.72 10.15
C GLY A 125 16.92 7.77 9.31
N ASN A 126 16.82 8.04 8.00
CA ASN A 126 17.92 7.91 7.04
C ASN A 126 18.67 6.55 7.10
N ASP A 127 18.04 5.52 7.68
CA ASP A 127 18.61 4.18 7.83
C ASP A 127 18.86 3.50 6.47
N PHE A 128 18.29 4.06 5.40
CA PHE A 128 18.50 3.60 4.03
C PHE A 128 19.17 4.71 3.24
N GLU A 129 20.34 4.40 2.69
CA GLU A 129 20.92 5.13 1.58
C GLU A 129 20.10 4.79 0.34
N VAL A 130 18.94 5.42 0.22
CA VAL A 130 18.08 5.18 -0.94
C VAL A 130 18.87 5.69 -2.14
N ARG A 131 19.32 4.76 -2.99
CA ARG A 131 19.96 5.05 -4.28
C ARG A 131 18.89 5.60 -5.23
N LEU A 132 18.36 6.77 -4.88
CA LEU A 132 17.26 7.47 -5.52
C LEU A 132 17.61 7.98 -6.92
N SER A 133 18.86 7.75 -7.37
CA SER A 133 19.25 7.98 -8.76
C SER A 133 18.51 7.09 -9.76
N SER A 134 17.83 6.01 -9.33
CA SER A 134 17.02 5.18 -10.22
C SER A 134 15.54 5.08 -9.84
N ALA A 135 15.20 4.96 -8.54
CA ALA A 135 13.84 4.55 -8.15
C ALA A 135 12.75 5.64 -8.18
N VAL A 136 13.12 6.93 -8.25
CA VAL A 136 12.13 8.04 -8.34
C VAL A 136 12.09 8.66 -9.74
N MET A 137 13.02 8.29 -10.63
CA MET A 137 13.07 8.80 -12.01
C MET A 137 12.45 7.87 -13.06
N GLU A 138 12.09 6.62 -12.73
CA GLU A 138 11.29 5.82 -13.66
C GLU A 138 9.81 6.21 -13.54
N PHE A 139 9.45 7.29 -14.24
CA PHE A 139 8.10 7.55 -14.73
C PHE A 139 7.81 6.66 -15.96
N SER A 140 7.90 5.33 -15.82
CA SER A 140 7.48 4.39 -16.87
C SER A 140 6.40 3.44 -16.39
#